data_AF-A0AAX0Q5M6-F1
#
_entry.id   AF-A0AAX0Q5M6-F1
#
_cell.length_a   1.000
_cell.length_b   1.000
_cell.length_c   1.000
_cell.angle_alpha   90.00
_cell.angle_beta   90.00
_cell.angle_gamma   90.00
#
_symmetry.space_group_name_H-M   'P 1'
#
loop_
_entity.id
_entity.type
_entity.pdbx_description
1 polymer ?
#
loop_
_entity_poly.entity_id
_entity_poly.type
_entity_poly.pdbx_seq_one_letter_code
_entity_poly.pdbx_strand_id
1 'polypeptide(L)'
;MPGGSGAPQSERYWEVDAVRGIAILGMLFYHLLACLVMFHIITEDPRFLAYYNTYMFGSGIFVLIAGMAMILRHERMRGKTTKEYYGALVVKALFLLALGFCITIASWIGASVFLGSEAFIKFGFLHMLGVSMLLAIPLLRYGKWNIIIGMIIIAVGAFIFPYINDPSWLYPLGIHAEDFMQYTQDYFPLFPWFGVLLLGVGLGNVFYPHGRRGFSLREPGPVGTGLAKLGNGMVTLFIYLVHVPVIFVILWIFSSLTGIGYL
;
A
#
# COMPACT_ATOMS: atom_id res chain seq x y z
N MET A 1 25.26 -7.63 42.31
CA MET A 1 24.55 -7.04 41.16
C MET A 1 24.56 -8.02 40.00
N PRO A 2 23.42 -8.58 39.59
CA PRO A 2 23.20 -9.04 38.23
C PRO A 2 22.34 -7.98 37.53
N GLY A 3 22.84 -7.27 36.51
CA GLY A 3 23.12 -7.84 35.20
C GLY A 3 21.93 -7.48 34.32
N GLY A 4 22.04 -6.33 33.65
CA GLY A 4 20.94 -5.59 33.05
C GLY A 4 19.96 -6.43 32.24
N SER A 5 18.68 -6.27 32.55
CA SER A 5 17.55 -6.66 31.72
C SER A 5 17.66 -5.94 30.38
N GLY A 6 18.30 -6.59 29.40
CA GLY A 6 18.09 -6.26 28.01
C GLY A 6 16.59 -6.39 27.75
N ALA A 7 15.92 -5.25 27.54
CA ALA A 7 14.54 -5.23 27.11
C ALA A 7 14.38 -6.19 25.93
N PRO A 8 13.32 -7.02 25.87
CA PRO A 8 13.14 -7.96 24.77
C PRO A 8 13.14 -7.16 23.48
N GLN A 9 14.19 -7.35 22.67
CA GLN A 9 14.31 -6.75 21.36
C GLN A 9 13.04 -7.15 20.61
N SER A 10 12.22 -6.17 20.24
CA SER A 10 10.91 -6.44 19.65
C SER A 10 11.09 -7.36 18.45
N GLU A 11 10.73 -8.64 18.57
CA GLU A 11 10.93 -9.61 17.50
C GLU A 11 10.18 -9.11 16.27
N ARG A 12 10.96 -8.73 15.27
CA ARG A 12 10.45 -8.27 13.99
C ARG A 12 10.32 -9.51 13.12
N TYR A 13 9.08 -9.81 12.72
CA TYR A 13 8.78 -11.00 11.91
C TYR A 13 9.33 -10.83 10.50
N TRP A 14 10.47 -11.47 10.25
CA TRP A 14 11.19 -11.40 8.98
C TRP A 14 10.33 -11.87 7.80
N GLU A 15 9.43 -12.83 8.01
CA GLU A 15 8.56 -13.40 6.99
C GLU A 15 7.52 -12.38 6.50
N VAL A 16 6.97 -11.59 7.42
CA VAL A 16 5.99 -10.54 7.09
C VAL A 16 6.66 -9.42 6.30
N ASP A 17 7.86 -9.02 6.73
CA ASP A 17 8.63 -8.03 5.99
C ASP A 17 9.16 -8.61 4.66
N ALA A 18 9.55 -9.88 4.58
CA ALA A 18 10.01 -10.50 3.33
C ALA A 18 8.91 -10.56 2.28
N VAL A 19 7.69 -10.96 2.64
CA VAL A 19 6.55 -10.96 1.72
C VAL A 19 6.22 -9.53 1.26
N ARG A 20 6.31 -8.53 2.14
CA ARG A 20 6.18 -7.11 1.75
C ARG A 20 7.28 -6.70 0.76
N GLY A 21 8.50 -7.20 0.96
CA GLY A 21 9.65 -6.99 0.08
C GLY A 21 9.49 -7.66 -1.28
N ILE A 22 8.75 -8.75 -1.39
CA ILE A 22 8.38 -9.32 -2.70
C ILE A 22 7.30 -8.45 -3.37
N ALA A 23 6.29 -8.05 -2.61
CA ALA A 23 5.16 -7.26 -3.13
C ALA A 23 5.61 -5.92 -3.75
N ILE A 24 6.58 -5.24 -3.13
CA ILE A 24 7.11 -3.97 -3.65
C ILE A 24 7.83 -4.14 -4.98
N LEU A 25 8.49 -5.28 -5.23
CA LEU A 25 9.19 -5.52 -6.50
C LEU A 25 8.21 -5.61 -7.67
N GLY A 26 7.04 -6.23 -7.46
CA GLY A 26 5.97 -6.27 -8.46
C GLY A 26 5.46 -4.86 -8.81
N MET A 27 5.29 -4.01 -7.81
CA MET A 27 4.90 -2.61 -8.00
C MET A 27 5.97 -1.83 -8.79
N LEU A 28 7.26 -1.98 -8.44
CA LEU A 28 8.36 -1.31 -9.14
C LEU A 28 8.46 -1.76 -10.61
N PHE A 29 8.30 -3.05 -10.84
CA PHE A 29 8.33 -3.62 -12.18
C PHE A 29 7.21 -3.05 -13.06
N TYR A 30 5.98 -3.00 -12.55
CA TYR A 30 4.86 -2.43 -13.29
C TYR A 30 5.07 -0.95 -13.61
N HIS A 31 5.45 -0.13 -12.63
CA HIS A 31 5.68 1.31 -12.86
C HIS A 31 6.83 1.57 -13.82
N LEU A 32 7.89 0.75 -13.79
CA LEU A 32 8.95 0.84 -14.79
C LEU A 32 8.40 0.61 -16.20
N LEU A 33 7.60 -0.44 -16.41
CA LEU A 33 6.97 -0.70 -17.71
C LEU A 33 6.02 0.42 -18.13
N ALA A 34 5.18 0.90 -17.21
CA ALA A 34 4.25 2.00 -17.47
C ALA A 34 5.01 3.28 -17.88
N CYS A 35 6.12 3.61 -17.21
CA CYS A 35 6.95 4.73 -17.62
C CYS A 35 7.64 4.49 -18.97
N LEU A 36 8.10 3.29 -19.28
CA LEU A 36 8.66 2.98 -20.61
C LEU A 36 7.64 3.16 -21.74
N VAL A 37 6.36 2.83 -21.50
CA VAL A 37 5.26 3.11 -22.43
C VAL A 37 5.00 4.61 -22.54
N MET A 38 4.96 5.31 -21.41
CA MET A 38 4.76 6.77 -21.36
C MET A 38 5.82 7.54 -22.16
N PHE A 39 7.07 7.06 -22.19
CA PHE A 39 8.14 7.63 -22.99
C PHE A 39 8.18 7.11 -24.44
N HIS A 40 7.18 6.33 -24.88
CA HIS A 40 7.14 5.70 -26.20
C HIS A 40 8.38 4.84 -26.54
N ILE A 41 9.09 4.32 -25.52
CA ILE A 41 10.27 3.45 -25.69
C ILE A 41 9.83 2.02 -26.01
N ILE A 42 8.73 1.58 -25.39
CA ILE A 42 8.05 0.32 -25.69
C ILE A 42 6.59 0.61 -26.05
N THR A 43 5.99 -0.26 -26.84
CA THR A 43 4.56 -0.18 -27.15
C THR A 43 3.74 -0.93 -26.11
N GLU A 44 2.53 -0.44 -25.88
CA GLU A 44 1.53 -1.17 -25.12
C GLU A 44 1.08 -2.39 -25.95
N ASP A 45 1.31 -3.58 -25.42
CA ASP A 45 0.87 -4.86 -25.99
C ASP A 45 -0.31 -5.37 -25.15
N PRO A 46 -1.29 -6.11 -25.70
CA PRO A 46 -2.30 -6.86 -24.93
C PRO A 46 -1.81 -7.56 -23.64
N ARG A 47 -0.53 -7.97 -23.58
CA ARG A 47 0.14 -8.51 -22.39
C ARG A 47 0.26 -7.54 -21.21
N PHE A 48 0.08 -6.23 -21.42
CA PHE A 48 0.13 -5.21 -20.37
C PHE A 48 -0.89 -5.47 -19.26
N LEU A 49 -2.04 -6.08 -19.60
CA LEU A 49 -3.03 -6.51 -18.63
C LEU A 49 -2.46 -7.53 -17.61
N ALA A 50 -1.56 -8.42 -18.05
CA ALA A 50 -0.89 -9.36 -17.15
C ALA A 50 0.10 -8.66 -16.20
N TYR A 51 0.77 -7.61 -16.67
CA TYR A 51 1.65 -6.78 -15.84
C TYR A 51 0.85 -5.96 -14.83
N TYR A 52 -0.30 -5.40 -15.24
CA TYR A 52 -1.24 -4.71 -14.36
C TYR A 52 -1.76 -5.63 -13.24
N ASN A 53 -2.10 -6.88 -13.57
CA ASN A 53 -2.50 -7.87 -12.57
C ASN A 53 -1.40 -8.08 -11.52
N THR A 54 -0.13 -8.13 -11.92
CA THR A 54 1.00 -8.27 -10.99
C THR A 54 1.06 -7.10 -9.99
N TYR A 55 0.83 -5.89 -10.45
CA TYR A 55 0.71 -4.70 -9.60
C TYR A 55 -0.50 -4.79 -8.66
N MET A 56 -1.66 -5.21 -9.15
CA MET A 56 -2.88 -5.33 -8.34
C MET A 56 -2.74 -6.40 -7.25
N PHE A 57 -2.16 -7.56 -7.57
CA PHE A 57 -1.83 -8.61 -6.61
C PHE A 57 -0.80 -8.13 -5.57
N GLY A 58 0.27 -7.45 -6.01
CA GLY A 58 1.28 -6.87 -5.12
C GLY A 58 0.67 -5.87 -4.14
N SER A 59 -0.17 -4.97 -4.62
CA SER A 59 -0.92 -4.00 -3.80
C SER A 59 -1.85 -4.72 -2.81
N GLY A 60 -2.53 -5.78 -3.21
CA GLY A 60 -3.37 -6.61 -2.32
C GLY A 60 -2.59 -7.24 -1.18
N ILE A 61 -1.45 -7.86 -1.50
CA ILE A 61 -0.53 -8.42 -0.50
C ILE A 61 -0.06 -7.32 0.46
N PHE A 62 0.28 -6.14 -0.07
CA PHE A 62 0.73 -5.03 0.75
C PHE A 62 -0.33 -4.56 1.75
N VAL A 63 -1.56 -4.35 1.29
CA VAL A 63 -2.69 -3.91 2.11
C VAL A 63 -3.04 -4.96 3.16
N LEU A 64 -3.05 -6.24 2.78
CA LEU A 64 -3.26 -7.37 3.69
C LEU A 64 -2.18 -7.40 4.79
N ILE A 65 -0.91 -7.26 4.41
CA ILE A 65 0.21 -7.19 5.36
C ILE A 65 0.11 -5.94 6.25
N ALA A 66 -0.35 -4.80 5.72
CA ALA A 66 -0.55 -3.60 6.50
C ALA A 66 -1.61 -3.81 7.60
N GLY A 67 -2.70 -4.50 7.28
CA GLY A 67 -3.71 -4.95 8.25
C GLY A 67 -3.13 -5.89 9.31
N MET A 68 -2.39 -6.92 8.90
CA MET A 68 -1.70 -7.82 9.84
C MET A 68 -0.74 -7.06 10.77
N ALA A 69 0.00 -6.09 10.23
CA ALA A 69 0.96 -5.29 10.98
C ALA A 69 0.30 -4.43 12.07
N MET A 70 -1.00 -4.11 11.97
CA MET A 70 -1.74 -3.43 13.04
C MET A 70 -1.88 -4.34 14.28
N ILE A 71 -2.09 -5.64 14.08
CA ILE A 71 -2.16 -6.63 15.17
C ILE A 71 -0.78 -6.92 15.76
N LEU A 72 0.24 -7.12 14.92
CA LEU A 72 1.63 -7.36 15.34
C LEU A 72 2.24 -6.21 16.17
N ARG A 73 1.68 -5.00 16.05
CA ARG A 73 2.10 -3.84 16.84
C ARG A 73 1.63 -3.90 18.29
N HIS A 74 0.58 -4.67 18.58
CA HIS A 74 0.00 -4.80 19.91
C HIS A 74 1.01 -5.42 20.90
N GLU A 75 1.68 -6.52 20.53
CA GLU A 75 2.70 -7.14 21.41
C GLU A 75 3.93 -6.25 21.60
N ARG A 76 4.34 -5.50 20.56
CA ARG A 76 5.47 -4.55 20.66
C ARG A 76 5.21 -3.43 21.66
N MET A 77 3.95 -3.26 22.07
CA MET A 77 3.51 -2.27 23.05
C MET A 77 3.08 -2.93 24.37
N ARG A 78 3.43 -4.20 24.62
CA ARG A 78 3.19 -4.84 25.94
C ARG A 78 3.79 -4.02 27.06
N GLY A 79 2.94 -3.63 28.02
CA GLY A 79 3.27 -2.72 29.12
C GLY A 79 2.76 -1.28 28.93
N LYS A 80 2.25 -0.93 27.75
CA LYS A 80 1.58 0.35 27.47
C LYS A 80 0.07 0.21 27.53
N THR A 81 -0.60 1.31 27.86
CA THR A 81 -2.05 1.37 27.94
C THR A 81 -2.70 1.17 26.57
N THR A 82 -3.93 0.66 26.56
CA THR A 82 -4.77 0.54 25.36
C THR A 82 -4.88 1.87 24.59
N LYS A 83 -4.88 3.00 25.31
CA LYS A 83 -4.93 4.35 24.73
C LYS A 83 -3.67 4.68 23.92
N GLU A 84 -2.48 4.32 24.40
CA GLU A 84 -1.22 4.56 23.69
C GLU A 84 -1.11 3.70 22.42
N TYR A 85 -1.60 2.46 22.47
CA TYR A 85 -1.65 1.59 21.28
C TYR A 85 -2.50 2.21 20.17
N TYR A 86 -3.75 2.57 20.47
CA TYR A 86 -4.66 3.20 19.51
C TYR A 86 -4.16 4.57 19.05
N GLY A 87 -3.68 5.41 19.97
CA GLY A 87 -3.14 6.72 19.63
C GLY A 87 -1.97 6.62 18.65
N ALA A 88 -1.09 5.64 18.84
CA ALA A 88 0.04 5.46 17.95
C ALA A 88 -0.34 4.83 16.60
N LEU A 89 -1.50 4.15 16.48
CA LEU A 89 -2.09 3.76 15.19
C LEU A 89 -2.70 4.97 14.47
N VAL A 90 -3.42 5.83 15.20
CA VAL A 90 -3.98 7.08 14.67
C VAL A 90 -2.87 7.95 14.10
N VAL A 91 -1.79 8.19 14.86
CA VAL A 91 -0.64 9.00 14.39
C VAL A 91 -0.06 8.43 13.10
N LYS A 92 0.12 7.10 13.01
CA LYS A 92 0.63 6.47 11.79
C LYS A 92 -0.34 6.64 10.61
N ALA A 93 -1.64 6.45 10.85
CA ALA A 93 -2.65 6.57 9.81
C ALA A 93 -2.77 8.01 9.29
N LEU A 94 -2.74 9.00 10.19
CA LEU A 94 -2.72 10.43 9.84
C LEU A 94 -1.45 10.82 9.11
N PHE A 95 -0.29 10.28 9.50
CA PHE A 95 0.97 10.51 8.79
C PHE A 95 0.91 10.01 7.34
N LEU A 96 0.41 8.80 7.12
CA LEU A 96 0.25 8.24 5.76
C LEU A 96 -0.77 9.05 4.95
N LEU A 97 -1.89 9.44 5.57
CA LEU A 97 -2.91 10.25 4.92
C LEU A 97 -2.38 11.64 4.53
N ALA A 98 -1.64 12.30 5.42
CA ALA A 98 -1.00 13.59 5.15
C ALA A 98 0.00 13.47 3.98
N LEU A 99 0.80 12.41 3.97
CA LEU A 99 1.73 12.13 2.87
C LEU A 99 1.01 11.88 1.54
N GLY A 100 -0.16 11.22 1.58
CA GLY A 100 -1.06 11.11 0.43
C GLY A 100 -1.47 12.49 -0.10
N PHE A 101 -1.95 13.37 0.78
CA PHE A 101 -2.34 14.73 0.37
C PHE A 101 -1.16 15.54 -0.18
N CYS A 102 0.05 15.37 0.37
CA CYS A 102 1.25 15.97 -0.21
C CYS A 102 1.50 15.49 -1.64
N ILE A 103 1.29 14.20 -1.93
CA ILE A 103 1.39 13.64 -3.29
C ILE A 103 0.29 14.21 -4.20
N THR A 104 -0.95 14.36 -3.71
CA THR A 104 -2.03 15.02 -4.47
C THR A 104 -1.62 16.43 -4.88
N ILE A 105 -1.14 17.24 -3.94
CA ILE A 105 -0.71 18.61 -4.20
C ILE A 105 0.48 18.63 -5.19
N ALA A 106 1.49 17.79 -4.95
CA ALA A 106 2.67 17.73 -5.82
C ALA A 106 2.34 17.29 -7.24
N SER A 107 1.48 16.27 -7.41
CA SER A 107 1.02 15.80 -8.72
C SER A 107 0.13 16.81 -9.42
N TRP A 108 -0.71 17.55 -8.69
CA TRP A 108 -1.54 18.61 -9.25
C TRP A 108 -0.69 19.78 -9.75
N ILE A 109 0.31 20.23 -8.98
CA ILE A 109 1.27 21.25 -9.43
C ILE A 109 2.05 20.72 -10.63
N GLY A 110 2.50 19.46 -10.59
CA GLY A 110 3.18 18.77 -11.69
C GLY A 110 2.39 18.81 -12.99
N ALA A 111 1.14 18.34 -12.94
CA ALA A 111 0.26 18.26 -14.09
C ALA A 111 -0.13 19.63 -14.65
N SER A 112 -0.51 20.56 -13.77
CA SER A 112 -0.97 21.90 -14.18
C SER A 112 0.15 22.77 -14.74
N VAL A 113 1.33 22.78 -14.11
CA VAL A 113 2.43 23.68 -14.47
C VAL A 113 3.29 23.14 -15.61
N PHE A 114 3.59 21.83 -15.61
CA PHE A 114 4.56 21.26 -16.56
C PHE A 114 3.92 20.55 -17.75
N LEU A 115 2.72 19.97 -17.56
CA LEU A 115 2.05 19.16 -18.59
C LEU A 115 0.81 19.83 -19.18
N GLY A 116 0.34 20.95 -18.62
CA GLY A 116 -0.92 21.58 -19.02
C GLY A 116 -2.12 20.64 -18.91
N SER A 117 -2.06 19.68 -17.99
CA SER A 117 -3.02 18.58 -17.84
C SER A 117 -3.80 18.71 -16.54
N GLU A 118 -5.07 18.28 -16.57
CA GLU A 118 -5.93 18.16 -15.39
C GLU A 118 -5.80 16.79 -14.70
N ALA A 119 -4.93 15.91 -15.18
CA ALA A 119 -4.73 14.57 -14.62
C ALA A 119 -3.77 14.61 -13.43
N PHE A 120 -4.29 14.41 -12.22
CA PHE A 120 -3.50 14.34 -10.98
C PHE A 120 -4.02 13.26 -10.03
N ILE A 121 -3.26 12.94 -8.99
CA ILE A 121 -3.61 11.88 -8.04
C ILE A 121 -4.72 12.38 -7.12
N LYS A 122 -5.96 11.92 -7.30
CA LYS A 122 -7.14 12.40 -6.53
C LYS A 122 -7.33 11.62 -5.23
N PHE A 123 -7.17 10.29 -5.26
CA PHE A 123 -7.29 9.41 -4.11
C PHE A 123 -6.44 8.15 -4.30
N GLY A 124 -5.14 8.28 -4.05
CA GLY A 124 -4.17 7.21 -4.23
C GLY A 124 -3.94 6.31 -3.02
N PHE A 125 -2.97 5.41 -3.17
CA PHE A 125 -2.74 4.29 -2.25
C PHE A 125 -2.58 4.74 -0.79
N LEU A 126 -1.85 5.82 -0.54
CA LEU A 126 -1.62 6.33 0.83
C LEU A 126 -2.86 6.95 1.47
N HIS A 127 -3.75 7.59 0.69
CA HIS A 127 -5.02 8.09 1.20
C HIS A 127 -5.88 6.92 1.65
N MET A 128 -6.05 5.94 0.76
CA MET A 128 -6.80 4.71 1.03
C MET A 128 -6.25 3.99 2.25
N LEU A 129 -4.92 3.82 2.35
CA LEU A 129 -4.29 3.11 3.45
C LEU A 129 -4.48 3.87 4.78
N GLY A 130 -4.28 5.19 4.78
CA GLY A 130 -4.48 6.03 5.96
C GLY A 130 -5.93 6.01 6.45
N VAL A 131 -6.90 6.21 5.56
CA VAL A 131 -8.34 6.17 5.88
C VAL A 131 -8.73 4.77 6.37
N SER A 132 -8.32 3.71 5.65
CA SER A 132 -8.60 2.33 6.02
C SER A 132 -8.05 1.98 7.40
N MET A 133 -6.85 2.45 7.75
CA MET A 133 -6.28 2.24 9.08
C MET A 133 -7.09 2.95 10.17
N LEU A 134 -7.56 4.18 9.93
CA LEU A 134 -8.43 4.89 10.88
C LEU A 134 -9.76 4.16 11.10
N LEU A 135 -10.39 3.71 10.01
CA LEU A 135 -11.65 2.97 10.05
C LEU A 135 -11.50 1.57 10.68
N ALA A 136 -10.33 0.94 10.55
CA ALA A 136 -10.07 -0.36 11.14
C ALA A 136 -9.94 -0.32 12.67
N ILE A 137 -9.53 0.81 13.27
CA ILE A 137 -9.33 0.96 14.72
C ILE A 137 -10.54 0.49 15.55
N PRO A 138 -11.77 0.98 15.35
CA PRO A 138 -12.94 0.50 16.10
C PRO A 138 -13.28 -0.96 15.79
N LEU A 139 -12.84 -1.50 14.65
CA LEU A 139 -13.10 -2.88 14.23
C LEU A 139 -12.08 -3.88 14.78
N LEU A 140 -10.93 -3.43 15.30
CA LEU A 140 -9.90 -4.31 15.87
C LEU A 140 -10.45 -5.21 16.99
N ARG A 141 -11.46 -4.74 17.74
CA ARG A 141 -12.13 -5.50 18.80
C ARG A 141 -12.81 -6.80 18.33
N TYR A 142 -13.12 -6.90 17.04
CA TYR A 142 -13.75 -8.10 16.45
C TYR A 142 -12.75 -9.21 16.13
N GLY A 143 -11.43 -8.96 16.27
CA GLY A 143 -10.39 -9.97 16.11
C GLY A 143 -10.48 -10.70 14.77
N LYS A 144 -10.54 -12.04 14.79
CA LYS A 144 -10.65 -12.89 13.59
C LYS A 144 -11.94 -12.67 12.79
N TRP A 145 -13.01 -12.15 13.39
CA TRP A 145 -14.27 -11.89 12.69
C TRP A 145 -14.17 -10.77 11.65
N ASN A 146 -13.11 -9.96 11.70
CA ASN A 146 -12.76 -9.04 10.62
C ASN A 146 -12.57 -9.74 9.27
N ILE A 147 -12.32 -11.05 9.24
CA ILE A 147 -12.32 -11.83 7.99
C ILE A 147 -13.69 -11.73 7.30
N ILE A 148 -14.78 -11.97 8.04
CA ILE A 148 -16.14 -11.93 7.48
C ILE A 148 -16.51 -10.52 7.06
N ILE A 149 -16.23 -9.53 7.90
CA ILE A 149 -16.48 -8.11 7.59
C ILE A 149 -15.70 -7.71 6.33
N GLY A 150 -14.43 -8.10 6.24
CA GLY A 150 -13.58 -7.84 5.07
C GLY A 150 -14.11 -8.48 3.79
N MET A 151 -14.55 -9.74 3.85
CA MET A 151 -15.17 -10.43 2.71
C MET A 151 -16.45 -9.73 2.23
N ILE A 152 -17.31 -9.27 3.14
CA ILE A 152 -18.53 -8.52 2.78
C ILE A 152 -18.17 -7.20 2.08
N ILE A 153 -17.21 -6.45 2.62
CA ILE A 153 -16.74 -5.18 2.01
C ILE A 153 -16.13 -5.40 0.63
N ILE A 154 -15.34 -6.47 0.46
CA ILE A 154 -14.80 -6.86 -0.84
C ILE A 154 -15.92 -7.19 -1.82
N ALA A 155 -16.90 -7.98 -1.40
CA ALA A 155 -18.04 -8.34 -2.25
C ALA A 155 -18.84 -7.11 -2.69
N VAL A 156 -19.10 -6.17 -1.78
CA VAL A 156 -19.76 -4.89 -2.12
C VAL A 156 -18.93 -4.09 -3.13
N GLY A 157 -17.62 -3.96 -2.89
CA GLY A 157 -16.71 -3.22 -3.77
C GLY A 157 -16.50 -3.86 -5.14
N ALA A 158 -16.61 -5.18 -5.25
CA ALA A 158 -16.38 -5.91 -6.50
C ALA A 158 -17.67 -6.10 -7.33
N PHE A 159 -18.83 -6.23 -6.67
CA PHE A 159 -20.07 -6.62 -7.35
C PHE A 159 -21.19 -5.56 -7.31
N ILE A 160 -21.04 -4.49 -6.52
CA ILE A 160 -22.08 -3.45 -6.42
C ILE A 160 -21.55 -2.12 -6.95
N PHE A 161 -20.45 -1.62 -6.38
CA PHE A 161 -19.96 -0.27 -6.67
C PHE A 161 -19.53 -0.02 -8.12
N PRO A 162 -18.93 -0.98 -8.84
CA PRO A 162 -18.55 -0.78 -10.25
C PRO A 162 -19.75 -0.51 -11.19
N TYR A 163 -20.98 -0.79 -10.74
CA TYR A 163 -22.20 -0.57 -11.54
C TYR A 163 -22.92 0.74 -11.18
N ILE A 164 -22.37 1.54 -10.26
CA ILE A 164 -22.93 2.82 -9.86
C ILE A 164 -22.15 3.93 -10.57
N ASN A 165 -22.76 4.50 -11.61
CA ASN A 165 -22.23 5.66 -12.31
C ASN A 165 -22.76 6.95 -11.66
N ASP A 166 -21.91 7.65 -10.92
CA ASP A 166 -22.23 8.94 -10.31
C ASP A 166 -21.02 9.89 -10.45
N PRO A 167 -21.18 11.06 -11.13
CA PRO A 167 -20.12 12.07 -11.24
C PRO A 167 -19.88 12.86 -9.94
N SER A 168 -20.51 12.49 -8.83
CA SER A 168 -20.35 13.14 -7.54
C SER A 168 -18.97 12.89 -6.88
N TRP A 169 -18.77 13.52 -5.72
CA TRP A 169 -17.55 13.46 -4.90
C TRP A 169 -17.35 12.13 -4.16
N LEU A 170 -18.04 11.06 -4.57
CA LEU A 170 -18.00 9.73 -3.96
C LEU A 170 -16.85 8.84 -4.45
N TYR A 171 -15.94 9.38 -5.28
CA TYR A 171 -14.77 8.66 -5.77
C TYR A 171 -13.90 8.04 -4.66
N PRO A 172 -13.78 8.56 -3.42
CA PRO A 172 -13.05 7.83 -2.38
C PRO A 172 -13.66 6.47 -2.04
N LEU A 173 -14.95 6.24 -2.30
CA LEU A 173 -15.63 4.98 -2.04
C LEU A 173 -15.46 3.96 -3.17
N GLY A 174 -15.10 4.37 -4.39
CA GLY A 174 -15.16 3.51 -5.58
C GLY A 174 -16.30 3.86 -6.55
N ILE A 175 -17.01 4.97 -6.31
CA ILE A 175 -18.12 5.41 -7.14
C ILE A 175 -17.69 6.67 -7.87
N HIS A 176 -17.64 6.62 -9.20
CA HIS A 176 -17.21 7.74 -10.04
C HIS A 176 -17.81 7.62 -11.44
N ALA A 177 -17.69 8.68 -12.25
CA ALA A 177 -18.05 8.65 -13.67
C ALA A 177 -17.09 7.76 -14.49
N GLU A 178 -17.53 7.29 -15.66
CA GLU A 178 -16.77 6.36 -16.51
C GLU A 178 -15.43 6.93 -16.99
N ASP A 179 -15.36 8.23 -17.21
CA ASP A 179 -14.17 8.95 -17.66
C ASP A 179 -13.18 9.27 -16.52
N PHE A 180 -13.54 9.03 -15.26
CA PHE A 180 -12.74 9.44 -14.10
C PHE A 180 -11.30 8.90 -14.12
N MET A 181 -11.10 7.68 -14.62
CA MET A 181 -9.77 7.06 -14.74
C MET A 181 -8.84 7.76 -15.74
N GLN A 182 -9.36 8.61 -16.61
CA GLN A 182 -8.56 9.44 -17.52
C GLN A 182 -7.90 10.62 -16.80
N TYR A 183 -8.46 11.04 -15.66
CA TYR A 183 -8.06 12.23 -14.92
C TYR A 183 -7.29 11.93 -13.63
N THR A 184 -6.94 10.67 -13.38
CA THR A 184 -6.18 10.32 -12.18
C THR A 184 -5.30 9.10 -12.40
N GLN A 185 -4.04 9.24 -12.02
CA GLN A 185 -3.06 8.16 -11.99
C GLN A 185 -2.97 7.69 -10.52
N ASP A 186 -2.76 6.39 -10.25
CA ASP A 186 -2.77 5.83 -8.87
C ASP A 186 -4.11 6.06 -8.13
N TYR A 187 -5.19 5.40 -8.57
CA TYR A 187 -6.48 5.43 -7.88
C TYR A 187 -6.73 4.16 -7.07
N PHE A 188 -6.94 4.31 -5.76
CA PHE A 188 -7.26 3.24 -4.84
C PHE A 188 -8.53 3.55 -4.05
N PRO A 189 -9.71 3.08 -4.46
CA PRO A 189 -10.94 3.32 -3.71
C PRO A 189 -10.92 2.66 -2.33
N LEU A 190 -11.79 3.08 -1.43
CA LEU A 190 -11.95 2.43 -0.14
C LEU A 190 -12.51 1.01 -0.30
N PHE A 191 -13.39 0.78 -1.26
CA PHE A 191 -13.92 -0.53 -1.61
C PHE A 191 -13.27 -1.00 -2.92
N PRO A 192 -12.67 -2.20 -2.98
CA PRO A 192 -12.66 -3.28 -1.99
C PRO A 192 -11.49 -3.23 -0.98
N TRP A 193 -10.57 -2.28 -1.12
CA TRP A 193 -9.26 -2.31 -0.45
C TRP A 193 -9.30 -2.27 1.08
N PHE A 194 -10.26 -1.55 1.67
CA PHE A 194 -10.50 -1.59 3.11
C PHE A 194 -10.85 -2.99 3.60
N GLY A 195 -11.63 -3.74 2.82
CA GLY A 195 -11.95 -5.12 3.12
C GLY A 195 -10.71 -6.02 3.09
N VAL A 196 -9.79 -5.80 2.14
CA VAL A 196 -8.47 -6.48 2.10
C VAL A 196 -7.64 -6.18 3.34
N LEU A 197 -7.67 -4.93 3.82
CA LEU A 197 -7.01 -4.55 5.07
C LEU A 197 -7.62 -5.29 6.27
N LEU A 198 -8.95 -5.40 6.35
CA LEU A 198 -9.64 -6.14 7.41
C LEU A 198 -9.40 -7.65 7.35
N LEU A 199 -9.28 -8.24 6.15
CA LEU A 199 -8.77 -9.61 6.00
C LEU A 199 -7.40 -9.73 6.64
N GLY A 200 -6.49 -8.79 6.38
CA GLY A 200 -5.19 -8.71 7.03
C GLY A 200 -5.28 -8.64 8.56
N VAL A 201 -6.15 -7.79 9.10
CA VAL A 201 -6.40 -7.70 10.55
C VAL A 201 -6.86 -9.06 11.10
N GLY A 202 -7.83 -9.70 10.45
CA GLY A 202 -8.36 -10.98 10.90
C GLY A 202 -7.35 -12.13 10.80
N LEU A 203 -6.60 -12.22 9.70
CA LEU A 203 -5.50 -13.18 9.53
C LEU A 203 -4.37 -12.93 10.53
N GLY A 204 -4.08 -11.67 10.86
CA GLY A 204 -3.15 -11.31 11.92
C GLY A 204 -3.57 -11.89 13.27
N ASN A 205 -4.87 -11.87 13.59
CA ASN A 205 -5.39 -12.49 14.81
C ASN A 205 -5.36 -14.03 14.78
N VAL A 206 -5.41 -14.65 13.60
CA VAL A 206 -5.37 -16.12 13.44
C VAL A 206 -3.95 -16.66 13.51
N PHE A 207 -3.04 -16.08 12.71
CA PHE A 207 -1.65 -16.57 12.59
C PHE A 207 -0.71 -16.00 13.65
N TYR A 208 -1.07 -14.84 14.20
CA TYR A 208 -0.32 -14.18 15.27
C TYR A 208 -1.23 -13.90 16.47
N PRO A 209 -1.78 -14.95 17.12
CA PRO A 209 -2.62 -14.78 18.30
C PRO A 209 -1.84 -14.04 19.38
N HIS A 210 -2.46 -12.99 19.94
CA HIS A 210 -1.77 -12.06 20.83
C HIS A 210 -0.43 -11.60 20.24
N GLY A 211 -0.39 -11.23 18.94
CA GLY A 211 0.79 -10.74 18.21
C GLY A 211 2.04 -11.63 18.22
N ARG A 212 1.92 -12.89 18.64
CA ARG A 212 2.98 -13.89 18.69
C ARG A 212 2.79 -14.91 17.58
N ARG A 213 3.85 -15.24 16.85
CA ARG A 213 3.78 -16.26 15.78
C ARG A 213 3.23 -17.57 16.36
N GLY A 214 2.11 -18.04 15.81
CA GLY A 214 1.46 -19.31 16.22
C GLY A 214 2.03 -20.56 15.54
N PHE A 215 3.12 -20.41 14.78
CA PHE A 215 3.70 -21.45 13.95
C PHE A 215 5.24 -21.37 13.99
N SER A 216 5.91 -22.46 13.63
CA SER A 216 7.37 -22.50 13.54
C SER A 216 7.83 -22.24 12.11
N LEU A 217 8.88 -21.44 11.96
CA LEU A 217 9.58 -21.22 10.70
C LEU A 217 11.07 -21.38 10.91
N ARG A 218 11.76 -21.86 9.89
CA ARG A 218 13.22 -21.85 9.84
C ARG A 218 13.72 -20.40 9.74
N GLU A 219 14.90 -20.13 10.29
CA GLU A 219 15.57 -18.85 10.10
C GLU A 219 15.74 -18.51 8.61
N PRO A 220 15.64 -17.21 8.23
CA PRO A 220 15.75 -16.82 6.84
C PRO A 220 17.17 -17.05 6.33
N GLY A 221 17.28 -17.62 5.13
CA GLY A 221 18.54 -17.58 4.39
C GLY A 221 18.90 -16.15 3.93
N PRO A 222 20.02 -15.99 3.20
CA PRO A 222 20.48 -14.67 2.72
C PRO A 222 19.43 -13.93 1.88
N VAL A 223 18.73 -14.66 0.99
CA VAL A 223 17.65 -14.10 0.15
C VAL A 223 16.47 -13.61 1.00
N GLY A 224 16.00 -14.43 1.94
CA GLY A 224 14.91 -14.06 2.84
C GLY A 224 15.26 -12.84 3.71
N THR A 225 16.51 -12.76 4.15
CA THR A 225 17.04 -11.60 4.90
C THR A 225 17.07 -10.34 4.03
N GLY A 226 17.50 -10.45 2.77
CA GLY A 226 17.49 -9.34 1.81
C GLY A 226 16.08 -8.83 1.55
N LEU A 227 15.13 -9.73 1.30
CA LEU A 227 13.71 -9.39 1.09
C LEU A 227 13.11 -8.74 2.35
N ALA A 228 13.41 -9.25 3.55
CA ALA A 228 12.94 -8.65 4.79
C ALA A 228 13.49 -7.23 5.01
N LYS A 229 14.74 -6.96 4.62
CA LYS A 229 15.29 -5.59 4.64
C LYS A 229 14.55 -4.67 3.68
N LEU A 230 14.27 -5.14 2.47
CA LEU A 230 13.55 -4.37 1.45
C LEU A 230 12.10 -4.08 1.87
N GLY A 231 11.43 -5.05 2.47
CA GLY A 231 10.07 -4.92 2.97
C GLY A 231 9.95 -4.31 4.36
N ASN A 232 11.04 -3.80 4.93
CA ASN A 232 10.98 -2.95 6.11
C ASN A 232 10.07 -1.75 5.81
N GLY A 233 9.03 -1.54 6.61
CA GLY A 233 8.01 -0.51 6.33
C GLY A 233 8.54 0.91 6.07
N MET A 234 9.66 1.33 6.67
CA MET A 234 10.27 2.64 6.35
C MET A 234 10.99 2.63 5.00
N VAL A 235 11.73 1.55 4.71
CA VAL A 235 12.44 1.37 3.43
C VAL A 235 11.43 1.28 2.29
N THR A 236 10.38 0.47 2.46
CA THR A 236 9.32 0.36 1.47
C THR A 236 8.57 1.67 1.26
N LEU A 237 8.24 2.40 2.33
CA LEU A 237 7.58 3.70 2.19
C LEU A 237 8.47 4.69 1.43
N PHE A 238 9.76 4.73 1.74
CA PHE A 238 10.72 5.56 1.01
C PHE A 238 10.77 5.20 -0.47
N ILE A 239 10.91 3.91 -0.80
CA ILE A 239 10.91 3.43 -2.19
C ILE A 239 9.59 3.81 -2.89
N TYR A 240 8.44 3.61 -2.23
CA TYR A 240 7.14 4.01 -2.76
C TYR A 240 7.07 5.51 -3.08
N LEU A 241 7.68 6.38 -2.27
CA LEU A 241 7.65 7.82 -2.54
C LEU A 241 8.54 8.24 -3.71
N VAL A 242 9.69 7.59 -3.87
CA VAL A 242 10.71 8.06 -4.82
C VAL A 242 10.69 7.33 -6.16
N HIS A 243 10.09 6.13 -6.25
CA HIS A 243 10.24 5.29 -7.44
C HIS A 243 9.71 5.94 -8.72
N VAL A 244 8.48 6.47 -8.76
CA VAL A 244 7.96 7.11 -10.00
C VAL A 244 8.79 8.33 -10.39
N PRO A 245 9.08 9.32 -9.50
CA PRO A 245 9.92 10.45 -9.86
C PRO A 245 11.32 10.04 -10.33
N VAL A 246 11.95 9.06 -9.67
CA VAL A 246 13.28 8.59 -10.04
C VAL A 246 13.26 7.89 -11.41
N ILE A 247 12.31 6.99 -11.64
CA ILE A 247 12.14 6.32 -12.94
C ILE A 247 11.92 7.37 -14.05
N PHE A 248 11.02 8.33 -13.80
CA PHE A 248 10.74 9.42 -14.73
C PHE A 248 12.00 10.22 -15.10
N VAL A 249 12.76 10.69 -14.10
CA VAL A 249 13.98 11.50 -14.34
C VAL A 249 15.04 10.69 -15.09
N ILE A 250 15.22 9.41 -14.75
CA ILE A 250 16.16 8.53 -15.45
C ILE A 250 15.78 8.40 -16.93
N LEU A 251 14.51 8.12 -17.23
CA LEU A 251 14.04 7.98 -18.61
C LEU A 251 14.09 9.31 -19.37
N TRP A 252 13.79 10.43 -18.72
CA TRP A 252 13.92 11.76 -19.30
C TRP A 252 15.35 12.09 -19.71
N ILE A 253 16.33 11.82 -18.84
CA ILE A 253 17.75 11.99 -19.17
C ILE A 253 18.15 11.04 -20.31
N PHE A 254 17.74 9.77 -20.24
CA PHE A 254 18.04 8.78 -21.28
C PHE A 254 17.51 9.20 -22.66
N SER A 255 16.24 9.61 -22.74
CA SER A 255 15.61 10.10 -23.96
C SER A 255 16.31 11.35 -24.48
N SER A 256 16.63 12.31 -23.60
CA SER A 256 17.32 13.55 -23.98
C SER A 256 18.73 13.32 -24.54
N LEU A 257 19.46 12.30 -24.04
CA LEU A 257 20.82 12.00 -24.49
C LEU A 257 20.87 11.12 -25.74
N THR A 258 19.92 10.21 -25.90
CA THR A 258 19.95 9.20 -26.97
C THR A 258 19.02 9.51 -28.14
N GLY A 259 18.02 10.37 -27.94
CA GLY A 259 16.91 10.58 -28.88
C GLY A 259 15.92 9.40 -28.93
N ILE A 260 16.06 8.40 -28.06
CA ILE A 260 15.16 7.23 -27.99
C ILE A 260 14.04 7.53 -27.00
N GLY A 261 12.80 7.53 -27.50
CA GLY A 261 11.60 7.87 -26.73
C GLY A 261 11.39 9.38 -26.61
N TYR A 262 10.18 9.80 -26.31
CA TYR A 262 9.78 11.19 -26.11
C TYR A 262 8.59 11.27 -25.14
N LEU A 263 8.38 12.45 -24.55
CA LEU A 263 7.26 12.74 -23.65
C LEU A 263 6.05 13.28 -24.39
#